data_AF-A0A1Y2FFR9-F1
#
_entry.id   AF-A0A1Y2FFR9-F1
#
_cell.length_a   1.000
_cell.length_b   1.000
_cell.length_c   1.000
_cell.angle_alpha   90.00
_cell.angle_beta   90.00
_cell.angle_gamma   90.00
#
_symmetry.space_group_name_H-M   'P 1'
#
loop_
_entity.id
_entity.type
_entity.pdbx_description
1 polymer ?
#
loop_
_entity_poly.entity_id
_entity_poly.type
_entity_poly.pdbx_seq_one_letter_code
_entity_poly.pdbx_strand_id
1 'polypeptide(L)'
;MDLRSAYDEVIPPNSRKLVKTDIAIKIPRDCYGRIAPRSGLAFKHFIDLGGGVVDSDYRGNVGVIMFNFGEKEFVVKKGDRIAQLILERIYIPEVVEVDELDETTRGAGGFGSTGRN
;
A
#
# COMPACT_ATOMS: atom_id res chain seq x y z
N MET A 1 7.87 9.72 -1.08
CA MET A 1 8.41 10.19 0.22
C MET A 1 8.60 8.99 1.12
N ASP A 2 9.76 8.79 1.76
CA ASP A 2 9.94 7.66 2.69
C ASP A 2 9.17 7.90 4.01
N LEU A 3 8.42 6.91 4.47
CA LEU A 3 7.76 6.89 5.78
C LEU A 3 8.64 6.17 6.80
N ARG A 4 8.71 6.72 8.01
CA ARG A 4 9.55 6.21 9.08
C ARG A 4 8.72 5.69 10.25
N SER A 5 9.22 4.65 10.92
CA SER A 5 8.61 4.18 12.17
C SER A 5 8.80 5.21 13.28
N ALA A 6 7.73 5.48 14.04
CA ALA A 6 7.81 6.27 15.26
C ALA A 6 8.26 5.46 16.49
N TYR A 7 8.22 4.12 16.40
CA TYR A 7 8.42 3.19 17.52
C TYR A 7 9.35 2.03 17.16
N ASP A 8 9.91 1.41 18.19
CA ASP A 8 10.56 0.11 18.06
C ASP A 8 9.47 -0.96 17.99
N GLU A 9 9.56 -1.85 16.99
CA GLU A 9 8.59 -2.89 16.75
C GLU A 9 9.28 -4.20 16.34
N VAL A 10 8.70 -5.32 16.75
CA VAL A 10 9.08 -6.65 16.26
C VAL A 10 7.88 -7.24 15.53
N ILE A 11 8.11 -7.72 14.30
CA ILE A 11 7.12 -8.40 13.46
C ILE A 11 7.52 -9.88 13.36
N PRO A 12 6.83 -10.78 14.07
CA PRO A 12 7.10 -12.21 14.01
C PRO A 12 7.02 -12.78 12.57
N PRO A 13 7.66 -13.93 12.31
CA PRO A 13 7.49 -14.68 11.06
C PRO A 13 6.01 -14.93 10.75
N ASN A 14 5.64 -14.92 9.47
CA ASN A 14 4.28 -15.21 8.98
C ASN A 14 3.17 -14.41 9.69
N SER A 15 3.45 -13.15 10.02
CA SER A 15 2.54 -12.29 10.79
C SER A 15 2.44 -10.89 10.21
N ARG A 16 1.66 -10.03 10.86
CA ARG A 16 1.51 -8.62 10.48
C ARG A 16 1.55 -7.70 11.68
N LYS A 17 1.99 -6.47 11.46
CA LYS A 17 1.90 -5.40 12.47
C LYS A 17 1.55 -4.06 11.84
N LEU A 18 0.78 -3.27 12.57
CA LEU A 18 0.56 -1.86 12.26
C LEU A 18 1.70 -1.04 12.87
N VAL A 19 2.56 -0.47 12.04
CA VAL A 19 3.66 0.39 12.47
C VAL A 19 3.25 1.85 12.28
N LYS A 20 3.16 2.59 13.38
CA LYS A 20 2.75 4.00 13.38
C LYS A 20 3.88 4.90 12.92
N THR A 21 3.52 5.96 12.19
CA THR A 21 4.46 7.00 11.76
C THR A 21 4.38 8.27 12.62
N ASP A 22 3.31 8.41 13.41
CA ASP A 22 3.00 9.59 14.24
C ASP A 22 2.90 10.90 13.46
N ILE A 23 2.59 10.80 12.16
CA ILE A 23 2.24 11.94 11.34
C ILE A 23 0.78 11.80 10.88
N ALA A 24 0.11 12.94 10.79
CA ALA A 24 -1.12 13.10 10.01
C ALA A 24 -0.78 13.87 8.73
N ILE A 25 -1.51 13.61 7.65
CA ILE A 25 -1.27 14.25 6.35
C ILE A 25 -2.56 14.80 5.76
N LYS A 26 -2.42 15.87 4.97
CA LYS A 26 -3.47 16.39 4.09
C LYS A 26 -3.02 16.20 2.66
N ILE A 27 -3.74 15.38 1.90
CA ILE A 27 -3.43 15.06 0.51
C ILE A 27 -4.28 15.95 -0.42
N PRO A 28 -3.77 16.38 -1.59
CA PRO A 28 -4.58 17.01 -2.62
C PRO A 28 -5.83 16.19 -2.98
N ARG A 29 -6.96 16.85 -3.28
CA ARG A 29 -8.25 16.16 -3.51
C ARG A 29 -8.25 15.21 -4.71
N ASP A 30 -7.42 15.45 -5.71
CA ASP A 30 -7.29 14.64 -6.93
C ASP A 30 -6.28 13.51 -6.78
N CYS A 31 -5.83 13.23 -5.55
CA CYS A 31 -4.89 12.17 -5.25
C CYS A 31 -5.35 11.37 -4.02
N TYR A 32 -4.88 10.13 -3.93
CA TYR A 32 -4.78 9.42 -2.66
C TYR A 32 -3.31 9.13 -2.34
N GLY A 33 -3.02 8.83 -1.09
CA GLY A 33 -1.69 8.45 -0.65
C GLY A 33 -1.55 6.95 -0.66
N ARG A 34 -0.80 6.39 -1.62
CA ARG A 34 -0.45 4.97 -1.60
C ARG A 34 0.78 4.73 -0.73
N ILE A 35 0.64 3.91 0.30
CA ILE A 35 1.75 3.35 1.07
C ILE A 35 2.26 2.13 0.30
N ALA A 36 3.48 2.23 -0.23
CA ALA A 36 4.09 1.23 -1.10
C ALA A 36 5.33 0.58 -0.46
N PRO A 37 5.59 -0.72 -0.75
CA PRO A 37 6.76 -1.42 -0.22
C PRO A 37 8.06 -0.82 -0.76
N ARG A 38 9.12 -0.92 0.03
CA ARG A 38 10.49 -0.60 -0.40
C ARG A 38 11.14 -1.89 -0.90
N SER A 39 11.67 -1.88 -2.13
CA SER A 39 12.24 -3.09 -2.78
C SER A 39 13.30 -3.79 -1.95
N GLY A 40 14.14 -3.03 -1.23
CA GLY A 40 15.17 -3.61 -0.36
C GLY A 40 14.59 -4.41 0.81
N LEU A 41 13.45 -3.98 1.38
CA LEU A 41 12.78 -4.71 2.46
C LEU A 41 12.07 -5.96 1.91
N ALA A 42 11.41 -5.82 0.77
CA ALA A 42 10.76 -6.93 0.08
C ALA A 42 11.76 -8.04 -0.31
N PHE A 43 12.86 -7.68 -0.98
CA PHE A 43 13.82 -8.66 -1.47
C PHE A 43 14.68 -9.29 -0.36
N LYS A 44 15.16 -8.50 0.61
CA LYS A 44 16.13 -9.00 1.61
C LYS A 44 15.48 -9.61 2.84
N HIS A 45 14.26 -9.20 3.17
CA HIS A 45 13.59 -9.56 4.42
C HIS A 45 12.20 -10.18 4.21
N PHE A 46 11.76 -10.32 2.96
CA PHE A 46 10.43 -10.84 2.61
C PHE A 46 9.29 -10.06 3.28
N ILE A 47 9.44 -8.73 3.27
CA ILE A 47 8.46 -7.79 3.84
C ILE A 47 7.59 -7.22 2.72
N ASP A 48 6.28 -7.28 2.91
CA ASP A 48 5.31 -6.60 2.06
C ASP A 48 4.39 -5.70 2.88
N LEU A 49 3.61 -4.86 2.21
CA LEU A 49 2.69 -3.93 2.85
C LEU A 49 1.23 -4.24 2.51
N GLY A 50 0.38 -4.17 3.53
CA GLY A 50 -1.07 -4.32 3.40
C GLY A 50 -1.81 -3.00 3.39
N GLY A 51 -3.02 -3.03 2.82
CA GLY A 51 -3.86 -1.85 2.71
C GLY A 51 -3.15 -0.75 1.93
N GLY A 52 -2.84 0.35 2.61
CA GLY A 52 -2.00 1.40 2.05
C GLY A 52 -2.74 2.43 1.20
N VAL A 53 -4.07 2.44 1.18
CA VAL A 53 -4.86 3.55 0.66
C VAL A 53 -5.08 4.54 1.79
N VAL A 54 -4.47 5.73 1.68
CA VAL A 54 -4.72 6.86 2.59
C VAL A 54 -5.55 7.90 1.85
N ASP A 55 -6.81 8.05 2.26
CA ASP A 55 -7.76 8.97 1.63
C ASP A 55 -7.39 10.44 1.87
N SER A 56 -7.81 11.31 0.95
CA SER A 56 -7.49 12.74 1.01
C SER A 56 -8.18 13.50 2.14
N ASP A 57 -9.24 12.93 2.70
CA ASP A 57 -9.98 13.44 3.86
C ASP A 57 -9.53 12.82 5.20
N TYR A 58 -8.65 11.81 5.19
CA TYR A 58 -8.11 11.21 6.42
C TYR A 58 -7.20 12.21 7.17
N ARG A 59 -7.41 12.34 8.50
CA ARG A 59 -6.64 13.24 9.38
C ARG A 59 -6.04 12.54 10.60
N GLY A 60 -6.13 11.21 10.66
CA GLY A 60 -5.54 10.43 11.74
C GLY A 60 -4.06 10.14 11.51
N ASN A 61 -3.52 9.27 12.37
CA ASN A 61 -2.14 8.82 12.31
C ASN A 61 -1.94 7.85 11.13
N VAL A 62 -1.05 8.20 10.21
CA VAL A 62 -0.71 7.36 9.07
C VAL A 62 0.00 6.11 9.59
N GLY A 63 -0.64 4.95 9.42
CA GLY A 63 -0.08 3.66 9.81
C GLY A 63 0.36 2.83 8.61
N VAL A 64 1.46 2.10 8.77
CA VAL A 64 1.99 1.16 7.78
C VAL A 64 1.67 -0.26 8.24
N ILE A 65 0.79 -0.97 7.54
CA ILE A 65 0.53 -2.39 7.82
C ILE A 65 1.65 -3.18 7.14
N MET A 66 2.56 -3.73 7.94
CA MET A 66 3.69 -4.51 7.45
C MET A 66 3.39 -6.00 7.63
N PHE A 67 3.53 -6.76 6.56
CA PHE A 67 3.52 -8.22 6.56
C PHE A 67 4.95 -8.75 6.55
N ASN A 68 5.21 -9.72 7.42
CA ASN A 68 6.44 -10.49 7.39
C ASN A 68 6.12 -11.90 6.89
N PHE A 69 6.48 -12.18 5.64
CA PHE A 69 6.36 -13.52 5.05
C PHE A 69 7.65 -14.34 5.20
N GLY A 70 8.69 -13.77 5.81
CA GLY A 70 9.93 -14.47 6.09
C GLY A 70 9.80 -15.44 7.26
N GLU A 71 10.83 -16.26 7.42
CA GLU A 71 10.93 -17.27 8.49
C GLU A 71 11.56 -16.72 9.77
N LYS A 72 12.08 -15.50 9.74
CA LYS A 72 12.73 -14.83 10.88
C LYS A 72 11.93 -13.60 11.31
N GLU A 73 12.08 -13.23 12.58
CA GLU A 73 11.53 -11.95 13.04
C GLU A 73 12.15 -10.78 12.27
N PHE A 74 11.33 -9.77 12.01
CA PHE A 74 11.77 -8.51 11.44
C PHE A 74 11.69 -7.41 12.50
N VAL A 75 12.84 -6.85 12.85
CA VAL A 75 12.96 -5.80 13.86
C VAL A 75 12.96 -4.44 13.15
N VAL A 76 11.96 -3.63 13.46
CA VAL A 76 11.88 -2.23 13.06
C VAL A 76 12.36 -1.38 14.23
N LYS A 77 13.30 -0.48 13.97
CA LYS A 77 13.71 0.53 14.94
C LYS A 77 13.03 1.85 14.67
N LYS A 78 12.81 2.63 15.73
CA LYS A 78 12.36 4.02 15.61
C LYS A 78 13.28 4.76 14.64
N GLY A 79 12.68 5.44 13.67
CA GLY A 79 13.38 6.19 12.63
C GLY A 79 13.71 5.40 11.36
N ASP A 80 13.56 4.07 11.37
CA ASP A 80 13.77 3.25 10.17
C ASP A 80 12.77 3.61 9.09
N ARG A 81 13.25 3.64 7.84
CA ARG A 81 12.40 3.86 6.66
C ARG A 81 11.74 2.54 6.28
N ILE A 82 10.45 2.42 6.56
CA ILE A 82 9.70 1.15 6.46
C ILE A 82 8.82 1.06 5.21
N ALA A 83 8.45 2.20 4.62
CA ALA A 83 7.58 2.28 3.46
C ALA A 83 7.86 3.57 2.68
N GLN A 84 7.19 3.75 1.56
CA GLN A 84 7.17 5.01 0.83
C GLN A 84 5.74 5.43 0.52
N LEU A 85 5.43 6.70 0.72
CA LEU A 85 4.18 7.33 0.29
C LEU A 85 4.34 7.82 -1.15
N ILE A 86 3.40 7.42 -2.01
CA ILE A 86 3.25 7.86 -3.40
C ILE A 86 1.90 8.58 -3.49
N LEU A 87 1.90 9.79 -4.05
CA LEU A 87 0.65 10.47 -4.35
C LEU A 87 0.18 10.03 -5.72
N GLU A 88 -0.87 9.23 -5.74
CA GLU A 88 -1.42 8.70 -6.97
C GLU A 88 -2.64 9.51 -7.38
N ARG A 89 -2.58 10.07 -8.58
CA ARG A 89 -3.68 10.82 -9.18
C ARG A 89 -4.85 9.89 -9.45
N ILE A 90 -6.05 10.35 -9.12
CA ILE A 90 -7.29 9.61 -9.33
C ILE A 90 -8.37 10.52 -9.90
N TYR A 91 -9.37 9.88 -10.50
CA TYR A 91 -10.66 10.49 -10.77
C TYR A 91 -11.66 9.98 -9.73
N ILE A 92 -12.55 10.86 -9.27
CA ILE A 92 -13.68 10.50 -8.41
C ILE A 92 -14.96 10.75 -9.24
N PRO A 93 -15.30 9.86 -10.19
CA PRO A 93 -16.46 10.04 -11.05
C PRO A 93 -17.75 9.70 -10.31
N GLU A 94 -18.86 10.24 -10.80
CA GLU A 94 -20.18 9.70 -10.46
C GLU A 94 -20.35 8.33 -11.13
N VAL A 95 -20.93 7.37 -10.41
CA VAL A 95 -21.24 6.05 -10.94
C VAL A 95 -22.59 6.10 -11.63
N VAL A 96 -22.66 5.61 -12.87
CA VAL A 96 -23.89 5.54 -13.67
C VAL A 96 -24.19 4.08 -13.98
N GLU A 97 -25.38 3.63 -13.58
CA GLU A 97 -25.89 2.28 -13.90
C GLU A 97 -26.44 2.24 -15.33
N VAL A 98 -26.14 1.18 -16.07
CA VAL A 98 -26.54 0.97 -17.47
C VAL A 98 -26.92 -0.50 -17.67
N ASP A 99 -27.80 -0.77 -18.65
CA ASP A 99 -28.24 -2.14 -18.97
C ASP A 99 -27.09 -2.98 -19.56
N GLU A 100 -26.26 -2.37 -20.42
CA GLU A 100 -25.14 -3.05 -21.11
C GLU A 100 -23.94 -2.10 -21.27
N LEU A 101 -22.72 -2.66 -21.25
CA LEU A 101 -21.46 -1.96 -21.55
C LEU A 101 -21.07 -2.16 -23.02
N ASP A 102 -20.23 -1.28 -23.56
CA ASP A 102 -19.71 -1.39 -24.92
C ASP A 102 -18.73 -2.59 -25.08
N GLU A 103 -18.68 -3.15 -26.28
CA GLU A 103 -17.74 -4.21 -26.60
C GLU A 103 -16.33 -3.65 -26.79
N THR A 104 -15.33 -4.37 -26.27
CA THR A 104 -13.91 -4.06 -26.50
C THR A 104 -13.17 -5.29 -27.00
N THR A 105 -12.01 -5.10 -27.63
CA THR A 105 -11.16 -6.21 -28.07
C THR A 105 -10.78 -7.19 -26.94
N ARG A 106 -10.74 -6.70 -25.68
CA ARG A 106 -10.44 -7.55 -24.51
C ARG A 106 -11.66 -8.35 -24.04
N GLY A 107 -12.88 -7.79 -24.15
CA GLY A 107 -14.11 -8.39 -23.65
C GLY A 107 -13.99 -8.90 -22.21
N ALA A 108 -14.47 -10.13 -21.95
CA ALA A 108 -14.38 -10.80 -20.66
C ALA A 108 -13.00 -11.43 -20.35
N GLY A 109 -11.97 -11.18 -21.16
CA GLY A 109 -10.64 -11.78 -20.97
C GLY A 109 -9.86 -11.24 -19.77
N GLY A 110 -9.45 -12.13 -18.85
CA GLY A 110 -8.63 -11.81 -17.68
C GLY A 110 -7.78 -13.00 -17.21
N PHE A 111 -7.06 -12.84 -16.09
CA PHE A 111 -6.33 -13.94 -15.41
C PHE A 111 -5.36 -14.74 -16.31
N GLY A 112 -4.53 -14.05 -17.09
CA GLY A 112 -3.57 -14.70 -18.00
C GLY A 112 -4.13 -15.01 -19.39
N SER A 113 -5.25 -14.39 -19.76
CA SER A 113 -5.87 -14.51 -21.09
C SER A 113 -4.97 -14.10 -22.27
N THR A 114 -3.90 -13.34 -22.02
CA THR A 114 -2.93 -12.92 -23.04
C THR A 114 -1.74 -13.87 -23.18
N GLY A 115 -1.77 -15.04 -22.52
CA GLY A 115 -0.68 -16.02 -22.59
C GLY A 115 0.47 -15.73 -21.63
N ARG A 116 1.49 -16.59 -21.66
CA ARG A 116 2.62 -16.61 -20.73
C ARG A 116 3.96 -16.23 -21.38
N ASN A 117 4.01 -16.12 -22.71
CA ASN A 117 5.22 -15.96 -23.53
C ASN A 117 5.03 -14.85 -24.57
#